data_AF-R5CVL3-F1
#
_entry.id   AF-R5CVL3-F1
#
_cell.length_a   1.000
_cell.length_b   1.000
_cell.length_c   1.000
_cell.angle_alpha   90.00
_cell.angle_beta   90.00
_cell.angle_gamma   90.00
#
_symmetry.space_group_name_H-M   'P 1'
#
loop_
_entity.id
_entity.type
_entity.pdbx_description
1 polymer ?
#
loop_
_entity_poly.entity_id
_entity_poly.type
_entity_poly.pdbx_seq_one_letter_code
_entity_poly.pdbx_strand_id
1 'polypeptide(L)'
;MAYQFKIKLLNVKKPPVWRRVIIPENCTFEEFHHTIQISFGWDNEHLHKFSDKPYGGCFEISSRCYDDDMLSNVDSNMYRKSLDEQETKLCDVFGTDHQKLLYVYDFGDDWVHEIVLEDILTVIYPHPVCTAGKGCCPPENCGGPMGYEMLKETLETKPNSAEARRIRAELGLKKGERIEDYKLDLDVINIELKNLKFIMEEEIDDESLDLFEPFYDDEWAEQMHCAVTVCDTEGKILYMNEKSRATFASHGDLIGHNMFECHSPQSQAKIRELMATDGTNSYTIQKNGVKKMIYQTTWKRDGKVAGLVEISMVIPEEMPHYVRS
;
A
#
# COMPACT_ATOMS: atom_id res chain seq x y z
N MET A 1 8.76 -1.85 27.46
CA MET A 1 7.30 -1.95 27.70
C MET A 1 6.60 -1.53 26.41
N ALA A 2 5.28 -1.63 26.35
CA ALA A 2 4.50 -1.13 25.23
C ALA A 2 3.37 -0.24 25.74
N TYR A 3 3.03 0.78 24.97
CA TYR A 3 1.93 1.69 25.28
C TYR A 3 0.70 1.28 24.50
N GLN A 4 -0.44 1.20 25.19
CA GLN A 4 -1.73 1.03 24.56
C GLN A 4 -2.41 2.40 24.46
N PHE A 5 -2.59 2.87 23.23
CA PHE A 5 -3.29 4.10 22.94
C PHE A 5 -4.69 3.82 22.41
N LYS A 6 -5.61 4.71 22.76
CA LYS A 6 -6.83 4.91 21.99
C LYS A 6 -6.71 6.22 21.22
N ILE A 7 -6.83 6.11 19.91
CA ILE A 7 -6.74 7.22 18.96
C ILE A 7 -8.13 7.42 18.39
N LYS A 8 -8.70 8.61 18.57
CA LYS A 8 -10.06 8.94 18.16
C LYS A 8 -10.06 10.15 17.26
N LEU A 9 -10.64 10.02 16.07
CA LEU A 9 -10.85 11.15 15.19
C LEU A 9 -11.94 12.06 15.77
N LEU A 10 -11.60 13.32 15.99
CA LEU A 10 -12.52 14.32 16.50
C LEU A 10 -13.45 14.83 15.38
N ASN A 11 -14.56 15.44 15.78
CA ASN A 11 -15.57 16.01 14.88
C ASN A 11 -16.28 15.03 13.93
N VAL A 12 -15.89 13.75 13.89
CA VAL A 12 -16.59 12.69 13.18
C VAL A 12 -17.52 11.92 14.12
N LYS A 13 -18.80 11.84 13.75
CA LYS A 13 -19.85 11.21 14.57
C LYS A 13 -20.67 10.24 13.73
N LYS A 14 -21.37 9.33 14.41
CA LYS A 14 -22.38 8.41 13.83
C LYS A 14 -21.91 7.70 12.54
N PRO A 15 -21.05 6.69 12.63
CA PRO A 15 -20.37 6.21 13.84
C PRO A 15 -19.12 7.05 14.18
N PRO A 16 -18.68 7.08 15.45
CA PRO A 16 -17.36 7.63 15.77
C PRO A 16 -16.26 6.77 15.15
N VAL A 17 -15.19 7.41 14.69
CA VAL A 17 -14.01 6.74 14.12
C VAL A 17 -12.90 6.71 15.17
N TRP A 18 -12.42 5.52 15.51
CA TRP A 18 -11.31 5.34 16.44
C TRP A 18 -10.58 4.02 16.22
N ARG A 19 -9.34 3.96 16.69
CA ARG A 19 -8.47 2.78 16.71
C ARG A 19 -7.84 2.63 18.09
N ARG A 20 -7.56 1.40 18.50
CA ARG A 20 -6.77 1.08 19.68
C ARG A 20 -5.52 0.36 19.22
N VAL A 21 -4.38 0.94 19.55
CA VAL A 21 -3.08 0.50 19.06
C VAL A 21 -2.17 0.23 20.24
N ILE A 22 -1.40 -0.84 20.15
CA ILE A 22 -0.27 -1.13 21.03
C ILE A 22 0.99 -0.84 20.24
N ILE A 23 1.93 -0.09 20.81
CA ILE A 23 3.20 0.29 20.17
C ILE A 23 4.34 0.23 21.20
N PRO A 24 5.56 -0.22 20.83
CA PRO A 24 6.70 -0.17 21.74
C PRO A 24 6.97 1.25 22.25
N GLU A 25 7.24 1.41 23.55
CA GLU A 25 7.40 2.75 24.15
C GLU A 25 8.62 3.52 23.62
N ASN A 26 9.59 2.80 23.08
CA ASN A 26 10.82 3.34 22.53
C ASN A 26 10.72 3.73 21.06
N CYS A 27 9.54 3.56 20.44
CA CYS A 27 9.28 4.04 19.10
C CYS A 27 9.28 5.57 19.05
N THR A 28 9.65 6.12 17.90
CA THR A 28 9.68 7.55 17.62
C THR A 28 8.27 8.08 17.33
N PHE A 29 8.09 9.40 17.32
CA PHE A 29 6.83 10.01 16.90
C PHE A 29 6.59 9.86 15.39
N GLU A 30 7.64 9.75 14.59
CA GLU A 30 7.55 9.35 13.18
C GLU A 30 6.96 7.94 13.03
N GLU A 31 7.54 6.93 13.72
CA GLU A 31 6.99 5.56 13.71
C GLU A 31 5.53 5.54 14.20
N PHE A 32 5.18 6.42 15.14
CA PHE A 32 3.81 6.55 15.63
C PHE A 32 2.87 7.22 14.62
N HIS A 33 3.34 8.22 13.87
CA HIS A 33 2.63 8.84 12.76
C HIS A 33 2.25 7.79 11.70
N HIS A 34 3.20 7.04 11.16
CA HIS A 34 2.90 5.97 10.20
C HIS A 34 1.99 4.89 10.79
N THR A 35 2.16 4.57 12.07
CA THR A 35 1.25 3.64 12.77
C THR A 35 -0.19 4.17 12.77
N ILE A 36 -0.40 5.47 12.96
CA ILE A 36 -1.72 6.11 12.85
C ILE A 36 -2.22 6.05 11.41
N GLN A 37 -1.41 6.45 10.44
CA GLN A 37 -1.75 6.43 9.00
C GLN A 37 -2.25 5.05 8.57
N ILE A 38 -1.47 3.99 8.79
CA ILE A 38 -1.85 2.60 8.49
C ILE A 38 -3.11 2.17 9.25
N SER A 39 -3.21 2.52 10.54
CA SER A 39 -4.38 2.12 11.34
C SER A 39 -5.69 2.78 10.87
N PHE A 40 -5.59 3.95 10.24
CA PHE A 40 -6.72 4.70 9.71
C PHE A 40 -6.92 4.48 8.21
N GLY A 41 -5.94 3.91 7.49
CA GLY A 41 -6.01 3.66 6.05
C GLY A 41 -5.85 4.95 5.24
N TRP A 42 -4.87 5.76 5.63
CA TRP A 42 -4.47 6.99 4.95
C TRP A 42 -3.07 6.85 4.35
N ASP A 43 -2.78 7.73 3.41
CA ASP A 43 -1.71 7.54 2.43
C ASP A 43 -0.50 8.45 2.70
N ASN A 44 -0.46 9.13 3.86
CA ASN A 44 0.66 9.99 4.27
C ASN A 44 0.97 11.13 3.27
N GLU A 45 -0.04 11.69 2.59
CA GLU A 45 0.15 12.71 1.54
C GLU A 45 0.31 14.15 2.08
N HIS A 46 0.12 14.35 3.39
CA HIS A 46 -0.02 15.68 3.97
C HIS A 46 0.81 15.89 5.24
N LEU A 47 1.10 17.17 5.52
CA LEU A 47 1.80 17.57 6.73
C LEU A 47 1.00 17.22 7.99
N HIS A 48 1.74 16.90 9.05
CA HIS A 48 1.17 16.56 10.35
C HIS A 48 1.98 17.13 11.52
N LYS A 49 1.40 17.00 12.71
CA LYS A 49 2.07 17.30 13.98
C LYS A 49 1.38 16.68 15.18
N PHE A 50 2.12 16.59 16.28
CA PHE A 50 1.62 16.26 17.61
C PHE A 50 1.79 17.43 18.59
N SER A 51 0.78 17.70 19.42
CA SER A 51 0.83 18.80 20.41
C SER A 51 -0.21 18.61 21.53
N ASP A 52 -0.13 19.41 22.59
CA ASP A 52 -1.15 19.48 23.65
C ASP A 52 -2.45 20.16 23.20
N LYS A 53 -2.39 20.95 22.12
CA LYS A 53 -3.53 21.64 21.50
C LYS A 53 -3.44 21.55 19.97
N PRO A 54 -4.55 21.62 19.23
CA PRO A 54 -4.48 21.62 17.76
C PRO A 54 -3.70 22.84 17.25
N TYR A 55 -3.90 23.98 17.93
CA TYR A 55 -3.27 25.26 17.66
C TYR A 55 -2.86 25.93 18.96
N GLY A 56 -1.72 26.61 18.96
CA GLY A 56 -1.30 27.39 20.12
C GLY A 56 -0.84 26.56 21.32
N GLY A 57 -0.36 25.34 21.08
CA GLY A 57 0.21 24.47 22.10
C GLY A 57 1.48 25.04 22.75
N CYS A 58 1.89 24.43 23.86
CA CYS A 58 3.14 24.75 24.54
C CYS A 58 4.35 24.15 23.83
N PHE A 59 4.14 23.06 23.11
CA PHE A 59 5.14 22.37 22.31
C PHE A 59 4.51 21.78 21.04
N GLU A 60 5.35 21.40 20.10
CA GLU A 60 4.98 20.71 18.87
C GLU A 60 6.04 19.64 18.58
N ILE A 61 5.60 18.47 18.13
CA ILE A 61 6.46 17.40 17.62
C ILE A 61 6.07 17.19 16.16
N SER A 62 7.01 17.37 15.25
CA SER A 62 6.80 17.25 13.79
C SER A 62 8.13 16.98 13.09
N SER A 63 8.08 16.70 11.79
CA SER A 63 9.29 16.66 10.97
C SER A 63 10.04 17.99 11.07
N ARG A 64 11.36 17.91 11.02
CA ARG A 64 12.23 19.09 11.14
C ARG A 64 12.08 19.99 9.92
N CYS A 65 11.65 21.23 10.12
CA CYS A 65 11.78 22.25 9.08
C CYS A 65 13.21 22.81 9.12
N TYR A 66 14.02 22.55 8.08
CA TYR A 66 15.39 23.05 7.97
C TYR A 66 15.51 24.60 8.02
N ASP A 67 14.41 25.33 7.86
CA ASP A 67 14.36 26.80 7.90
C ASP A 67 14.29 27.40 9.32
N ASP A 68 14.08 26.60 10.39
CA ASP A 68 13.96 27.15 11.76
C ASP A 68 15.30 27.69 12.31
N ASP A 69 16.43 27.24 11.75
CA ASP A 69 17.76 27.77 12.11
C ASP A 69 17.95 29.25 11.72
N MET A 70 17.19 29.76 10.74
CA MET A 70 17.26 31.17 10.32
C MET A 70 16.43 32.13 11.20
N LEU A 71 15.54 31.62 12.05
CA LEU A 71 14.69 32.41 12.95
C LEU A 71 15.17 32.43 14.41
N SER A 72 16.23 31.67 14.72
CA SER A 72 16.82 31.49 16.06
C SER A 72 17.44 32.75 16.70
N ASN A 73 17.44 33.89 16.02
CA ASN A 73 18.05 35.15 16.49
C ASN A 73 17.07 36.17 17.10
N VAL A 74 15.84 35.77 17.46
CA VAL A 74 14.89 36.65 18.17
C VAL A 74 14.50 36.01 19.51
N ASP A 75 14.36 36.83 20.55
CA ASP A 75 14.24 36.49 21.98
C ASP A 75 13.59 35.13 22.34
N SER A 76 14.38 34.31 23.04
CA SER A 76 14.16 32.92 23.50
C SER A 76 12.95 32.65 24.43
N ASN A 77 12.02 33.59 24.60
CA ASN A 77 10.89 33.45 25.54
C ASN A 77 9.50 33.38 24.88
N MET A 78 9.43 33.39 23.54
CA MET A 78 8.15 33.36 22.80
C MET A 78 7.99 32.15 21.87
N TYR A 79 9.04 31.33 21.70
CA TYR A 79 9.02 30.18 20.79
C TYR A 79 8.49 28.93 21.50
N ARG A 80 7.47 28.30 20.88
CA ARG A 80 6.98 26.98 21.29
C ARG A 80 8.15 26.00 21.18
N LYS A 81 8.26 25.07 22.14
CA LYS A 81 9.28 24.01 22.05
C LYS A 81 8.96 23.13 20.85
N SER A 82 9.75 23.24 19.78
CA SER A 82 9.70 22.33 18.63
C SER A 82 10.59 21.13 18.90
N LEU A 83 10.08 19.94 18.63
CA LEU A 83 10.73 18.65 18.85
C LEU A 83 10.73 17.86 17.55
N ASP A 84 11.86 17.28 17.21
CA ASP A 84 12.03 16.46 16.02
C ASP A 84 11.37 15.09 16.24
N GLU A 85 10.42 14.72 15.38
CA GLU A 85 9.66 13.47 15.52
C GLU A 85 10.47 12.21 15.25
N GLN A 86 11.57 12.32 14.49
CA GLN A 86 12.49 11.20 14.21
C GLN A 86 13.33 10.84 15.44
N GLU A 87 13.55 11.81 16.33
CA GLU A 87 14.42 11.65 17.50
C GLU A 87 13.62 11.50 18.80
N THR A 88 12.43 12.12 18.88
CA THR A 88 11.59 12.11 20.08
C THR A 88 10.87 10.79 20.20
N LYS A 89 11.05 10.07 21.32
CA LYS A 89 10.38 8.79 21.58
C LYS A 89 9.07 8.98 22.33
N LEU A 90 8.17 8.01 22.20
CA LEU A 90 6.92 8.00 22.94
C LEU A 90 7.14 8.03 24.45
N CYS A 91 8.13 7.30 24.97
CA CYS A 91 8.47 7.29 26.39
C CYS A 91 9.05 8.62 26.91
N ASP A 92 9.53 9.50 26.03
CA ASP A 92 10.04 10.82 26.43
C ASP A 92 8.91 11.81 26.72
N VAL A 93 7.68 11.48 26.31
CA VAL A 93 6.52 12.38 26.33
C VAL A 93 5.35 11.77 27.10
N PHE A 94 4.99 10.52 26.79
CA PHE A 94 3.89 9.81 27.43
C PHE A 94 4.35 9.02 28.66
N GLY A 95 3.53 9.05 29.72
CA GLY A 95 3.76 8.33 30.97
C GLY A 95 3.55 9.22 32.19
N THR A 96 4.58 9.96 32.59
CA THR A 96 4.54 10.85 33.76
C THR A 96 3.96 12.23 33.46
N ASP A 97 4.37 12.84 32.34
CA ASP A 97 4.06 14.25 32.07
C ASP A 97 2.78 14.42 31.26
N HIS A 98 2.54 13.53 30.29
CA HIS A 98 1.35 13.56 29.45
C HIS A 98 0.67 12.19 29.37
N GLN A 99 -0.66 12.20 29.50
CA GLN A 99 -1.51 11.03 29.22
C GLN A 99 -2.33 11.19 27.94
N LYS A 100 -2.35 12.41 27.38
CA LYS A 100 -3.14 12.74 26.20
C LYS A 100 -2.40 13.77 25.37
N LEU A 101 -2.42 13.58 24.06
CA LEU A 101 -2.02 14.57 23.06
C LEU A 101 -3.03 14.60 21.91
N LEU A 102 -2.84 15.58 21.02
CA LEU A 102 -3.56 15.68 19.78
C LEU A 102 -2.60 15.48 18.62
N TYR A 103 -3.07 14.80 17.58
CA TYR A 103 -2.37 14.63 16.31
C TYR A 103 -3.21 15.30 15.22
N VAL A 104 -2.65 16.31 14.57
CA VAL A 104 -3.29 17.03 13.48
C VAL A 104 -2.65 16.54 12.19
N TYR A 105 -3.46 16.00 11.29
CA TYR A 105 -3.05 15.56 9.95
C TYR A 105 -3.80 16.38 8.91
N ASP A 106 -3.12 16.70 7.81
CA ASP A 106 -3.60 17.59 6.76
C ASP A 106 -3.99 18.99 7.30
N PHE A 107 -3.08 19.94 7.17
CA PHE A 107 -3.35 21.33 7.61
C PHE A 107 -4.38 22.06 6.74
N GLY A 108 -4.77 21.49 5.60
CA GLY A 108 -5.90 21.94 4.79
C GLY A 108 -7.23 21.44 5.35
N ASP A 109 -7.37 20.12 5.52
CA ASP A 109 -8.61 19.48 5.97
C ASP A 109 -8.81 19.45 7.51
N ASP A 110 -7.76 19.74 8.28
CA ASP A 110 -7.74 19.85 9.75
C ASP A 110 -8.22 18.58 10.47
N TRP A 111 -7.66 17.41 10.11
CA TRP A 111 -7.99 16.16 10.77
C TRP A 111 -7.35 16.05 12.15
N VAL A 112 -8.11 16.39 13.18
CA VAL A 112 -7.64 16.31 14.57
C VAL A 112 -7.99 14.96 15.21
N HIS A 113 -6.96 14.26 15.68
CA HIS A 113 -7.06 13.03 16.46
C HIS A 113 -6.77 13.32 17.92
N GLU A 114 -7.59 12.77 18.79
CA GLU A 114 -7.32 12.68 20.22
C GLU A 114 -6.61 11.35 20.52
N ILE A 115 -5.40 11.44 21.06
CA ILE A 115 -4.57 10.30 21.44
C ILE A 115 -4.56 10.22 22.96
N VAL A 116 -5.03 9.10 23.51
CA VAL A 116 -5.07 8.86 24.95
C VAL A 116 -4.30 7.59 25.27
N LEU A 117 -3.31 7.68 26.17
CA LEU A 117 -2.64 6.52 26.76
C LEU A 117 -3.62 5.82 27.70
N GLU A 118 -4.12 4.64 27.30
CA GLU A 118 -5.05 3.85 28.11
C GLU A 118 -4.33 2.90 29.07
N ASP A 119 -3.18 2.35 28.68
CA ASP A 119 -2.44 1.38 29.51
C ASP A 119 -0.94 1.31 29.16
N ILE A 120 -0.13 0.84 30.11
CA ILE A 120 1.30 0.55 29.95
C ILE A 120 1.51 -0.95 30.18
N LEU A 121 1.81 -1.66 29.10
CA LEU A 121 1.94 -3.11 29.09
C LEU A 121 3.39 -3.52 29.36
N THR A 122 3.57 -4.44 30.31
CA THR A 122 4.90 -5.00 30.64
C THR A 122 5.36 -6.07 29.65
N VAL A 123 4.49 -6.50 28.74
CA VAL A 123 4.81 -7.46 27.67
C VAL A 123 5.58 -6.75 26.56
N ILE A 124 6.56 -7.44 25.97
CA ILE A 124 7.32 -6.92 24.83
C ILE A 124 6.51 -7.16 23.55
N TYR A 125 6.28 -6.09 22.81
CA TYR A 125 5.74 -6.13 21.44
C TYR A 125 6.88 -5.82 20.46
N PRO A 126 7.10 -6.63 19.42
CA PRO A 126 8.18 -6.40 18.46
C PRO A 126 7.85 -5.34 17.41
N HIS A 127 6.57 -5.02 17.22
CA HIS A 127 6.05 -4.04 16.26
C HIS A 127 4.68 -3.52 16.74
N PRO A 128 4.15 -2.43 16.17
CA PRO A 128 2.81 -1.95 16.48
C PRO A 128 1.72 -2.96 16.12
N VAL A 129 0.59 -2.91 16.83
CA VAL A 129 -0.58 -3.78 16.61
C VAL A 129 -1.86 -2.99 16.87
N CYS A 130 -2.78 -2.97 15.91
CA CYS A 130 -4.14 -2.48 16.10
C CYS A 130 -5.02 -3.61 16.66
N THR A 131 -5.51 -3.42 17.89
CA THR A 131 -6.25 -4.46 18.63
C THR A 131 -7.76 -4.30 18.56
N ALA A 132 -8.24 -3.09 18.25
CA ALA A 132 -9.66 -2.81 18.10
C ALA A 132 -9.86 -1.49 17.35
N GLY A 133 -11.05 -1.30 16.80
CA GLY A 133 -11.45 -0.01 16.27
C GLY A 133 -12.92 0.00 15.87
N LYS A 134 -13.39 1.16 15.45
CA LYS A 134 -14.73 1.34 14.90
C LYS A 134 -14.76 2.48 13.91
N GLY A 135 -15.69 2.41 12.97
CA GLY A 135 -15.99 3.46 12.01
C GLY A 135 -15.08 3.40 10.80
N CYS A 136 -15.70 3.62 9.63
CA CYS A 136 -14.99 3.83 8.39
C CYS A 136 -14.16 5.11 8.51
N CYS A 137 -12.91 5.08 8.09
CA CYS A 137 -12.13 6.31 8.02
C CYS A 137 -12.69 7.23 6.93
N PRO A 138 -12.63 8.57 7.08
CA PRO A 138 -12.80 9.48 5.96
C PRO A 138 -11.75 9.21 4.88
N PRO A 139 -12.09 9.35 3.58
CA PRO A 139 -11.10 9.33 2.53
C PRO A 139 -10.15 10.52 2.62
N GLU A 140 -8.97 10.37 2.03
CA GLU A 140 -8.06 11.47 1.79
C GLU A 140 -8.73 12.59 0.98
N ASN A 141 -8.32 13.83 1.22
CA ASN A 141 -8.76 15.01 0.45
C ASN A 141 -10.29 15.21 0.38
N CYS A 142 -11.07 14.64 1.32
CA CYS A 142 -12.53 14.73 1.24
C CYS A 142 -13.12 16.06 1.73
N GLY A 143 -12.29 17.02 2.14
CA GLY A 143 -12.70 18.35 2.60
C GLY A 143 -12.97 18.40 4.10
N GLY A 144 -12.16 17.67 4.87
CA GLY A 144 -12.21 17.65 6.33
C GLY A 144 -13.49 17.06 6.90
N PRO A 145 -13.74 17.26 8.22
CA PRO A 145 -14.90 16.69 8.90
C PRO A 145 -16.23 17.07 8.26
N MET A 146 -16.35 18.27 7.69
CA MET A 146 -17.57 18.70 7.00
C MET A 146 -17.77 17.96 5.68
N GLY A 147 -16.71 17.83 4.87
CA GLY A 147 -16.75 17.09 3.62
C GLY A 147 -17.16 15.63 3.84
N TYR A 148 -16.60 14.98 4.86
CA TYR A 148 -17.00 13.61 5.21
C TYR A 148 -18.47 13.48 5.62
N GLU A 149 -19.03 14.43 6.36
CA GLU A 149 -20.48 14.45 6.66
C GLU A 149 -21.32 14.65 5.39
N MET A 150 -20.87 15.45 4.43
CA MET A 150 -21.53 15.57 3.12
C MET A 150 -21.48 14.26 2.32
N LEU A 151 -20.38 13.52 2.39
CA LEU A 151 -20.29 12.20 1.76
C LEU A 151 -21.34 11.24 2.35
N LYS A 152 -21.46 11.19 3.69
CA LYS A 152 -22.49 10.40 4.38
C LYS A 152 -23.89 10.81 3.94
N GLU A 153 -24.18 12.11 3.93
CA GLU A 153 -25.48 12.63 3.49
C GLU A 153 -25.79 12.21 2.05
N THR A 154 -24.82 12.24 1.15
CA THR A 154 -24.99 11.77 -0.23
C THR A 154 -25.31 10.27 -0.28
N LEU A 155 -24.62 9.45 0.52
CA LEU A 155 -24.88 8.01 0.60
C LEU A 155 -26.29 7.69 1.12
N GLU A 156 -26.84 8.52 2.01
CA GLU A 156 -28.18 8.38 2.58
C GLU A 156 -29.28 8.92 1.67
N THR A 157 -29.12 10.14 1.14
CA THR A 157 -30.17 10.87 0.41
C THR A 157 -30.23 10.51 -1.06
N LYS A 158 -29.10 10.11 -1.66
CA LYS A 158 -28.97 9.78 -3.09
C LYS A 158 -28.22 8.45 -3.31
N PRO A 159 -28.63 7.33 -2.69
CA PRO A 159 -27.84 6.09 -2.61
C PRO A 159 -27.52 5.43 -3.96
N ASN A 160 -28.25 5.79 -5.03
CA ASN A 160 -28.11 5.22 -6.38
C ASN A 160 -27.45 6.19 -7.38
N SER A 161 -27.02 7.38 -6.95
CA SER A 161 -26.35 8.36 -7.82
C SER A 161 -24.97 7.87 -8.26
N ALA A 162 -24.42 8.47 -9.33
CA ALA A 162 -23.05 8.18 -9.75
C ALA A 162 -22.03 8.56 -8.67
N GLU A 163 -22.29 9.64 -7.94
CA GLU A 163 -21.50 10.12 -6.82
C GLU A 163 -21.51 9.12 -5.66
N ALA A 164 -22.67 8.61 -5.25
CA ALA A 164 -22.76 7.60 -4.20
C ALA A 164 -22.03 6.30 -4.57
N ARG A 165 -21.96 5.96 -5.87
CA ARG A 165 -21.15 4.82 -6.32
C ARG A 165 -19.65 5.07 -6.18
N ARG A 166 -19.17 6.29 -6.47
CA ARG A 166 -17.76 6.67 -6.29
C ARG A 166 -17.37 6.64 -4.82
N ILE A 167 -18.16 7.31 -3.97
CA ILE A 167 -17.95 7.35 -2.52
C ILE A 167 -17.90 5.93 -1.93
N ARG A 168 -18.74 5.01 -2.39
CA ARG A 168 -18.69 3.61 -1.94
C ARG A 168 -17.41 2.90 -2.34
N ALA A 169 -16.92 3.11 -3.56
CA ALA A 169 -15.68 2.50 -4.00
C ALA A 169 -14.49 2.99 -3.16
N GLU A 170 -14.43 4.30 -2.93
CA GLU A 170 -13.39 4.96 -2.14
C GLU A 170 -13.40 4.52 -0.67
N LEU A 171 -14.58 4.35 -0.05
CA LEU A 171 -14.71 3.85 1.32
C LEU A 171 -14.62 2.31 1.44
N GLY A 172 -14.39 1.59 0.34
CA GLY A 172 -14.40 0.12 0.31
C GLY A 172 -15.76 -0.51 0.64
N LEU A 173 -16.87 0.22 0.49
CA LEU A 173 -18.22 -0.24 0.78
C LEU A 173 -18.83 -1.00 -0.40
N LYS A 174 -19.51 -2.12 -0.13
CA LYS A 174 -20.26 -2.84 -1.16
C LYS A 174 -21.55 -2.11 -1.52
N LYS A 175 -22.11 -2.47 -2.67
CA LYS A 175 -23.39 -1.91 -3.13
C LYS A 175 -24.49 -2.17 -2.09
N GLY A 176 -25.04 -1.08 -1.56
CA GLY A 176 -26.14 -1.12 -0.59
C GLY A 176 -25.70 -1.20 0.87
N GLU A 177 -24.40 -1.32 1.16
CA GLU A 177 -23.88 -1.19 2.52
C GLU A 177 -23.94 0.27 2.97
N ARG A 178 -24.29 0.47 4.24
CA ARG A 178 -24.25 1.77 4.89
C ARG A 178 -22.92 1.93 5.62
N ILE A 179 -22.53 3.17 5.85
CA ILE A 179 -21.25 3.48 6.49
C ILE A 179 -21.21 2.99 7.95
N GLU A 180 -22.36 2.86 8.61
CA GLU A 180 -22.49 2.29 9.96
C GLU A 180 -22.21 0.78 9.99
N ASP A 181 -22.39 0.12 8.85
CA ASP A 181 -22.20 -1.32 8.70
C ASP A 181 -20.75 -1.66 8.33
N TYR A 182 -19.89 -0.65 8.15
CA TYR A 182 -18.47 -0.81 7.87
C TYR A 182 -17.79 -1.68 8.92
N LYS A 183 -17.05 -2.69 8.45
CA LYS A 183 -16.28 -3.61 9.27
C LYS A 183 -14.80 -3.32 9.08
N LEU A 184 -14.17 -2.93 10.17
CA LEU A 184 -12.72 -2.77 10.23
C LEU A 184 -12.05 -4.15 10.06
N ASP A 185 -11.14 -4.25 9.10
CA ASP A 185 -10.31 -5.43 8.92
C ASP A 185 -8.99 -5.27 9.70
N LEU A 186 -8.96 -5.83 10.91
CA LEU A 186 -7.77 -5.77 11.77
C LEU A 186 -6.64 -6.64 11.23
N ASP A 187 -6.92 -7.68 10.45
CA ASP A 187 -5.89 -8.57 9.93
C ASP A 187 -5.08 -7.84 8.85
N VAL A 188 -5.75 -7.13 7.94
CA VAL A 188 -5.10 -6.28 6.93
C VAL A 188 -4.23 -5.21 7.60
N ILE A 189 -4.79 -4.45 8.54
CA ILE A 189 -4.05 -3.40 9.27
C ILE A 189 -2.82 -3.99 9.96
N ASN A 190 -2.95 -5.13 10.63
CA ASN A 190 -1.83 -5.73 11.36
C ASN A 190 -0.78 -6.38 10.45
N ILE A 191 -1.13 -6.78 9.23
CA ILE A 191 -0.16 -7.19 8.21
C ILE A 191 0.71 -5.99 7.82
N GLU A 192 0.11 -4.84 7.57
CA GLU A 192 0.84 -3.61 7.21
C GLU A 192 1.68 -3.09 8.37
N LEU A 193 1.12 -2.99 9.59
CA LEU A 193 1.86 -2.56 10.78
C LEU A 193 3.07 -3.46 11.10
N LYS A 194 3.00 -4.75 10.77
CA LYS A 194 4.13 -5.67 10.93
C LYS A 194 5.29 -5.33 9.97
N ASN A 195 4.98 -4.75 8.83
CA ASN A 195 5.93 -4.34 7.81
C ASN A 195 6.29 -2.84 7.88
N LEU A 196 5.84 -2.12 8.93
CA LEU A 196 6.03 -0.68 9.08
C LEU A 196 7.45 -0.20 8.76
N LYS A 197 8.47 -0.87 9.30
CA LYS A 197 9.87 -0.47 9.07
C LYS A 197 10.30 -0.57 7.61
N PHE A 198 9.79 -1.57 6.90
CA PHE A 198 10.06 -1.73 5.47
C PHE A 198 9.37 -0.62 4.68
N ILE A 199 8.12 -0.28 5.02
CA ILE A 199 7.38 0.81 4.38
C ILE A 199 8.12 2.16 4.58
N MET A 200 8.56 2.45 5.80
CA MET A 200 9.33 3.65 6.10
C MET A 200 10.68 3.70 5.37
N GLU A 201 11.36 2.55 5.22
CA GLU A 201 12.62 2.47 4.45
C GLU A 201 12.39 2.72 2.95
N GLU A 202 11.26 2.28 2.37
CA GLU A 202 10.89 2.56 0.97
C GLU A 202 10.51 4.04 0.76
N GLU A 203 9.83 4.69 1.70
CA GLU A 203 9.50 6.13 1.61
C GLU A 203 10.76 7.03 1.63
N ILE A 204 11.80 6.65 2.37
CA ILE A 204 13.09 7.37 2.38
C ILE A 204 13.80 7.28 1.02
N ASP A 205 13.64 6.17 0.29
CA ASP A 205 14.16 6.02 -1.07
C ASP A 205 13.35 6.86 -2.10
N ASP A 206 12.09 7.20 -1.78
CA ASP A 206 11.18 7.99 -2.64
C ASP A 206 11.46 9.51 -2.59
N GLU A 207 11.99 10.05 -1.48
CA GLU A 207 12.48 11.45 -1.42
C GLU A 207 13.65 11.72 -2.40
N SER A 208 14.23 10.68 -3.03
CA SER A 208 15.23 10.82 -4.09
C SER A 208 14.64 10.91 -5.51
N LEU A 209 13.31 10.79 -5.69
CA LEU A 209 12.65 10.63 -6.97
C LEU A 209 11.46 11.59 -7.18
N ASP A 210 11.77 12.89 -7.23
CA ASP A 210 10.86 13.93 -7.69
C ASP A 210 10.51 13.86 -9.21
N LEU A 211 10.45 12.65 -9.82
CA LEU A 211 10.22 12.49 -11.28
C LEU A 211 9.55 11.19 -11.80
N PHE A 212 9.06 10.25 -10.99
CA PHE A 212 8.36 9.08 -11.55
C PHE A 212 7.10 8.71 -10.75
N GLU A 213 5.94 8.99 -11.34
CA GLU A 213 4.67 8.39 -10.90
C GLU A 213 4.85 6.87 -10.79
N PRO A 214 4.40 6.24 -9.70
CA PRO A 214 4.64 4.83 -9.51
C PRO A 214 3.83 4.01 -10.53
N PHE A 215 4.54 3.14 -11.23
CA PHE A 215 4.06 2.30 -12.33
C PHE A 215 3.23 1.11 -11.77
N TYR A 216 2.12 1.40 -11.09
CA TYR A 216 1.29 0.39 -10.42
C TYR A 216 0.19 -0.25 -11.29
N ASP A 217 0.16 0.03 -12.58
CA ASP A 217 -0.75 -0.65 -13.50
C ASP A 217 0.00 -1.74 -14.28
N ASP A 218 -0.54 -2.96 -14.35
CA ASP A 218 -0.04 -4.05 -15.21
C ASP A 218 -0.14 -3.70 -16.72
N GLU A 219 -0.56 -2.48 -17.05
CA GLU A 219 -0.67 -1.91 -18.38
C GLU A 219 0.63 -2.08 -19.19
N TRP A 220 1.79 -1.97 -18.56
CA TRP A 220 3.09 -2.20 -19.21
C TRP A 220 3.27 -3.65 -19.67
N ALA A 221 2.77 -4.60 -18.88
CA ALA A 221 2.81 -6.02 -19.19
C ALA A 221 1.78 -6.39 -20.28
N GLU A 222 0.64 -5.69 -20.29
CA GLU A 222 -0.36 -5.80 -21.35
C GLU A 222 0.13 -5.27 -22.70
N GLN A 223 0.82 -4.12 -22.71
CA GLN A 223 1.18 -3.39 -23.94
C GLN A 223 2.60 -3.68 -24.47
N MET A 224 3.37 -4.56 -23.82
CA MET A 224 4.72 -4.90 -24.29
C MET A 224 4.75 -5.57 -25.68
N HIS A 225 5.84 -5.34 -26.42
CA HIS A 225 6.00 -5.86 -27.78
C HIS A 225 6.30 -7.36 -27.88
N CYS A 226 6.18 -8.15 -26.82
CA CYS A 226 6.26 -9.61 -26.85
C CYS A 226 4.98 -10.25 -26.27
N ALA A 227 4.68 -11.47 -26.71
CA ALA A 227 3.57 -12.24 -26.17
C ALA A 227 4.01 -12.95 -24.90
N VAL A 228 3.20 -12.85 -23.83
CA VAL A 228 3.42 -13.53 -22.56
C VAL A 228 2.22 -14.42 -22.25
N THR A 229 2.49 -15.67 -21.88
CA THR A 229 1.48 -16.63 -21.43
C THR A 229 1.98 -17.29 -20.14
N VAL A 230 1.12 -17.34 -19.13
CA VAL A 230 1.43 -17.95 -17.83
C VAL A 230 0.44 -19.09 -17.58
N CYS A 231 0.95 -20.23 -17.14
CA CYS A 231 0.13 -21.36 -16.70
C CYS A 231 0.52 -21.85 -15.30
N ASP A 232 -0.36 -22.60 -14.66
CA ASP A 232 -0.06 -23.32 -13.43
C ASP A 232 0.70 -24.64 -13.69
N THR A 233 1.02 -25.38 -12.62
CA THR A 233 1.70 -26.67 -12.69
C THR A 233 0.91 -27.78 -13.41
N GLU A 234 -0.40 -27.62 -13.55
CA GLU A 234 -1.25 -28.56 -14.30
C GLU A 234 -1.36 -28.16 -15.79
N GLY A 235 -0.82 -27.00 -16.16
CA GLY A 235 -0.86 -26.45 -17.51
C GLY A 235 -2.10 -25.61 -17.79
N LYS A 236 -2.91 -25.29 -16.78
CA LYS A 236 -4.04 -24.37 -16.96
C LYS A 236 -3.52 -22.96 -17.17
N ILE A 237 -3.93 -22.32 -18.26
CA ILE A 237 -3.53 -20.95 -18.59
C ILE A 237 -4.19 -20.00 -17.59
N LEU A 238 -3.38 -19.23 -16.87
CA LEU A 238 -3.80 -18.27 -15.85
C LEU A 238 -3.85 -16.84 -16.41
N TYR A 239 -2.92 -16.52 -17.31
CA TYR A 239 -2.76 -15.17 -17.84
C TYR A 239 -2.21 -15.20 -19.26
N MET A 240 -2.66 -14.26 -20.09
CA MET A 240 -2.15 -13.98 -21.42
C MET A 240 -2.23 -12.47 -21.62
N ASN A 241 -1.14 -11.80 -22.01
CA ASN A 241 -1.17 -10.37 -22.32
C ASN A 241 -1.86 -10.08 -23.66
N GLU A 242 -2.13 -8.80 -23.97
CA GLU A 242 -2.83 -8.38 -25.19
C GLU A 242 -2.25 -9.02 -26.46
N LYS A 243 -0.92 -8.99 -26.60
CA LYS A 243 -0.24 -9.55 -27.77
C LYS A 243 -0.38 -11.07 -27.86
N SER A 244 -0.35 -11.78 -26.74
CA SER A 244 -0.59 -13.22 -26.69
C SER A 244 -2.03 -13.55 -27.09
N ARG A 245 -3.02 -12.85 -26.51
CA ARG A 245 -4.45 -13.02 -26.88
C ARG A 245 -4.68 -12.75 -28.36
N ALA A 246 -4.11 -11.67 -28.91
CA ALA A 246 -4.21 -11.34 -30.33
C ALA A 246 -3.57 -12.42 -31.23
N THR A 247 -2.43 -13.00 -30.82
CA THR A 247 -1.74 -14.07 -31.56
C THR A 247 -2.60 -15.33 -31.68
N PHE A 248 -3.39 -15.64 -30.65
CA PHE A 248 -4.20 -16.85 -30.58
C PHE A 248 -5.71 -16.63 -30.78
N ALA A 249 -6.14 -15.42 -31.13
CA ALA A 249 -7.54 -15.03 -31.23
C ALA A 249 -8.40 -15.95 -32.12
N SER A 250 -7.80 -16.61 -33.13
CA SER A 250 -8.52 -17.58 -33.97
C SER A 250 -8.97 -18.85 -33.23
N HIS A 251 -8.43 -19.11 -32.04
CA HIS A 251 -8.80 -20.23 -31.17
C HIS A 251 -9.76 -19.81 -30.05
N GLY A 252 -10.20 -18.55 -30.02
CA GLY A 252 -11.04 -18.01 -28.95
C GLY A 252 -10.25 -17.59 -27.72
N ASP A 253 -10.94 -17.51 -26.58
CA ASP A 253 -10.33 -17.22 -25.29
C ASP A 253 -9.72 -18.50 -24.70
N LEU A 254 -8.41 -18.52 -24.56
CA LEU A 254 -7.65 -19.67 -24.07
C LEU A 254 -7.38 -19.60 -22.57
N ILE A 255 -7.68 -18.49 -21.89
CA ILE A 255 -7.52 -18.42 -20.44
C ILE A 255 -8.44 -19.46 -19.79
N GLY A 256 -7.89 -20.22 -18.84
CA GLY A 256 -8.56 -21.33 -18.18
C GLY A 256 -8.52 -22.68 -18.92
N HIS A 257 -8.05 -22.72 -20.17
CA HIS A 257 -7.83 -23.97 -20.90
C HIS A 257 -6.47 -24.59 -20.56
N ASN A 258 -6.30 -25.88 -20.86
CA ASN A 258 -5.06 -26.58 -20.59
C ASN A 258 -4.11 -26.52 -21.80
N MET A 259 -2.93 -25.91 -21.61
CA MET A 259 -1.96 -25.75 -22.68
C MET A 259 -1.45 -27.07 -23.25
N PHE A 260 -1.39 -28.15 -22.45
CA PHE A 260 -0.84 -29.42 -22.90
C PHE A 260 -1.62 -30.02 -24.07
N GLU A 261 -2.91 -29.70 -24.21
CA GLU A 261 -3.75 -30.12 -25.33
C GLU A 261 -3.27 -29.57 -26.68
N CYS A 262 -2.58 -28.43 -26.68
CA CYS A 262 -2.04 -27.78 -27.87
C CYS A 262 -0.59 -28.16 -28.17
N HIS A 263 0.02 -29.02 -27.36
CA HIS A 263 1.45 -29.33 -27.43
C HIS A 263 1.70 -30.78 -27.86
N SER A 264 2.73 -30.96 -28.70
CA SER A 264 3.21 -32.30 -29.06
C SER A 264 3.74 -33.06 -27.84
N PRO A 265 3.72 -34.41 -27.80
CA PRO A 265 4.21 -35.19 -26.65
C PRO A 265 5.63 -34.81 -26.20
N GLN A 266 6.52 -34.48 -27.15
CA GLN A 266 7.87 -34.03 -26.85
C GLN A 266 7.87 -32.67 -26.13
N SER A 267 7.07 -31.72 -26.60
CA SER A 267 6.93 -30.41 -25.96
C SER A 267 6.33 -30.53 -24.56
N GLN A 268 5.32 -31.39 -24.39
CA GLN A 268 4.74 -31.66 -23.07
C GLN A 268 5.78 -32.22 -22.10
N ALA A 269 6.61 -33.18 -22.54
CA ALA A 269 7.68 -33.75 -21.72
C ALA A 269 8.71 -32.68 -21.31
N LYS A 270 9.09 -31.79 -22.24
CA LYS A 270 10.02 -30.70 -21.93
C LYS A 270 9.45 -29.72 -20.90
N ILE A 271 8.20 -29.31 -21.06
CA ILE A 271 7.53 -28.41 -20.10
C ILE A 271 7.50 -29.03 -18.69
N ARG A 272 7.16 -30.31 -18.59
CA ARG A 272 7.15 -31.03 -17.30
C ARG A 272 8.54 -31.11 -16.68
N GLU A 273 9.58 -31.35 -17.48
CA GLU A 273 10.97 -31.33 -17.02
C GLU A 273 11.36 -29.95 -16.45
N LEU A 274 11.01 -28.86 -17.13
CA LEU A 274 11.29 -27.51 -16.66
C LEU A 274 10.63 -27.24 -15.31
N MET A 275 9.34 -27.57 -15.17
CA MET A 275 8.63 -27.41 -13.90
C MET A 275 9.23 -28.26 -12.78
N ALA A 276 9.71 -29.47 -13.09
CA ALA A 276 10.31 -30.36 -12.09
C ALA A 276 11.72 -29.93 -11.65
N THR A 277 12.46 -29.27 -12.53
CA THR A 277 13.86 -28.87 -12.29
C THR A 277 14.03 -27.39 -11.98
N ASP A 278 12.93 -26.62 -11.90
CA ASP A 278 12.97 -25.16 -11.80
C ASP A 278 13.82 -24.53 -12.91
N GLY A 279 13.64 -25.08 -14.12
CA GLY A 279 14.51 -24.84 -15.27
C GLY A 279 14.01 -23.75 -16.21
N THR A 280 14.89 -23.40 -17.15
CA THR A 280 14.59 -22.49 -18.26
C THR A 280 14.89 -23.14 -19.61
N ASN A 281 14.29 -22.63 -20.67
CA ASN A 281 14.50 -23.08 -22.04
C ASN A 281 14.42 -21.91 -23.01
N SER A 282 15.34 -21.83 -23.95
CA SER A 282 15.46 -20.72 -24.90
C SER A 282 15.72 -21.26 -26.29
N TYR A 283 14.94 -20.86 -27.28
CA TYR A 283 15.15 -21.28 -28.67
C TYR A 283 14.55 -20.28 -29.65
N THR A 284 14.94 -20.39 -30.92
CA THR A 284 14.30 -19.67 -32.02
C THR A 284 13.45 -20.60 -32.86
N ILE A 285 12.37 -20.06 -33.43
CA ILE A 285 11.48 -20.78 -34.33
C ILE A 285 11.05 -19.87 -35.48
N GLN A 286 10.90 -20.43 -36.67
CA GLN A 286 10.38 -19.71 -37.83
C GLN A 286 9.11 -20.39 -38.34
N LYS A 287 8.04 -19.60 -38.48
CA LYS A 287 6.76 -20.08 -39.01
C LYS A 287 6.17 -18.99 -39.91
N ASN A 288 5.74 -19.37 -41.12
CA ASN A 288 5.18 -18.45 -42.11
C ASN A 288 6.07 -17.21 -42.38
N GLY A 289 7.38 -17.40 -42.44
CA GLY A 289 8.34 -16.32 -42.68
C GLY A 289 8.61 -15.40 -41.49
N VAL A 290 7.99 -15.63 -40.32
CA VAL A 290 8.22 -14.85 -39.10
C VAL A 290 9.13 -15.63 -38.16
N LYS A 291 10.31 -15.07 -37.87
CA LYS A 291 11.26 -15.60 -36.88
C LYS A 291 10.91 -15.09 -35.49
N LYS A 292 10.90 -15.99 -34.51
CA LYS A 292 10.60 -15.69 -33.11
C LYS A 292 11.70 -16.26 -32.21
N MET A 293 11.99 -15.56 -31.13
CA MET A 293 12.69 -16.11 -29.97
C MET A 293 11.65 -16.47 -28.91
N ILE A 294 11.78 -17.68 -28.39
CA ILE A 294 10.95 -18.22 -27.31
C ILE A 294 11.83 -18.38 -26.08
N TYR A 295 11.35 -17.88 -24.94
CA TYR A 295 11.94 -18.10 -23.64
C TYR A 295 10.88 -18.66 -22.70
N GLN A 296 11.16 -19.81 -22.12
CA GLN A 296 10.30 -20.50 -21.16
C GLN A 296 11.03 -20.55 -19.82
N THR A 297 10.34 -20.19 -18.75
CA THR A 297 10.89 -20.23 -17.39
C THR A 297 9.80 -20.62 -16.40
N THR A 298 10.18 -21.28 -15.31
CA THR A 298 9.28 -21.46 -14.18
C THR A 298 9.01 -20.12 -13.49
N TRP A 299 7.82 -20.01 -12.89
CA TRP A 299 7.52 -18.96 -11.90
C TRP A 299 7.21 -19.62 -10.56
N LYS A 300 7.40 -18.86 -9.48
CA LYS A 300 7.28 -19.37 -8.11
C LYS A 300 6.25 -18.59 -7.30
N ARG A 301 5.63 -19.30 -6.36
CA ARG A 301 4.86 -18.73 -5.25
C ARG A 301 5.39 -19.35 -3.96
N ASP A 302 5.73 -18.50 -3.00
CA ASP A 302 6.32 -18.91 -1.72
C ASP A 302 7.55 -19.83 -1.85
N GLY A 303 8.42 -19.50 -2.81
CA GLY A 303 9.65 -20.24 -3.09
C GLY A 303 9.46 -21.59 -3.81
N LYS A 304 8.22 -21.98 -4.14
CA LYS A 304 7.90 -23.22 -4.85
C LYS A 304 7.47 -22.94 -6.28
N VAL A 305 7.88 -23.80 -7.21
CA VAL A 305 7.42 -23.73 -8.61
C VAL A 305 5.89 -23.81 -8.63
N ALA A 306 5.27 -22.79 -9.23
CA ALA A 306 3.83 -22.64 -9.34
C ALA A 306 3.33 -22.78 -10.79
N GLY A 307 4.24 -22.83 -11.76
CA GLY A 307 3.95 -23.16 -13.15
C GLY A 307 5.01 -22.66 -14.10
N LEU A 308 4.62 -22.32 -15.33
CA LEU A 308 5.53 -21.88 -16.40
C LEU A 308 5.06 -20.55 -16.99
N VAL A 309 6.02 -19.71 -17.35
CA VAL A 309 5.86 -18.53 -18.19
C VAL A 309 6.52 -18.79 -19.53
N GLU A 310 5.80 -18.54 -20.63
CA GLU A 310 6.36 -18.47 -21.97
C GLU A 310 6.34 -17.03 -22.48
N ILE A 311 7.49 -16.58 -22.96
CA ILE A 311 7.68 -15.29 -23.62
C ILE A 311 8.04 -15.55 -25.08
N SER A 312 7.23 -15.01 -26.00
CA SER A 312 7.41 -15.15 -27.44
C SER A 312 7.59 -13.77 -28.08
N MET A 313 8.76 -13.49 -28.62
CA MET A 313 9.08 -12.22 -29.28
C MET A 313 9.44 -12.43 -30.75
N VAL A 314 8.92 -11.57 -31.63
CA VAL A 314 9.35 -11.54 -33.04
C VAL A 314 10.72 -10.89 -33.09
N ILE A 315 11.67 -11.54 -33.76
CA ILE A 315 13.04 -11.06 -33.90
C ILE A 315 13.39 -10.89 -35.39
N PRO A 316 14.33 -9.99 -35.73
CA PRO A 316 14.89 -9.93 -37.07
C PRO A 316 15.57 -11.24 -37.48
N GLU A 317 15.68 -11.49 -38.79
CA GLU A 317 16.39 -12.66 -39.31
C GLU A 317 17.87 -12.66 -38.86
N GLU A 318 18.52 -11.50 -38.97
CA GLU A 318 19.88 -11.26 -38.51
C GLU A 318 19.86 -10.26 -37.35
N MET A 319 20.51 -10.59 -36.24
CA MET A 319 20.59 -9.74 -35.05
C MET A 319 22.02 -9.67 -34.50
N PRO A 320 22.46 -8.51 -34.00
CA PRO A 320 23.79 -8.37 -33.44
C PRO A 320 23.95 -9.20 -32.16
N HIS A 321 25.12 -9.82 -31.99
CA HIS A 321 25.53 -10.49 -30.76
C HIS A 321 26.72 -9.75 -30.15
N TYR A 322 26.54 -9.22 -28.94
CA TYR A 322 27.58 -8.47 -28.23
C TYR A 322 28.11 -9.31 -27.07
N VAL A 323 29.40 -9.64 -27.09
CA VAL A 323 30.10 -10.24 -25.94
C VAL A 323 30.69 -9.11 -25.12
N ARG A 324 30.20 -8.93 -23.88
CA ARG A 324 30.71 -7.95 -22.91
C ARG A 324 31.40 -8.71 -21.78
N SER A 325 32.58 -8.24 -21.37
CA SER A 325 33.42 -8.82 -20.31
C SER A 325 33.08 -8.27 -18.93
#